data_AF-A0A7S0WMU6-F1
#
_entry.id   AF-A0A7S0WMU6-F1
#
_cell.length_a   1.000
_cell.length_b   1.000
_cell.length_c   1.000
_cell.angle_alpha   90.00
_cell.angle_beta   90.00
_cell.angle_gamma   90.00
#
_symmetry.space_group_name_H-M   'P 1'
#
loop_
_entity.id
_entity.type
_entity.pdbx_description
1 polymer ?
#
loop_
_entity_poly.entity_id
_entity_poly.type
_entity_poly.pdbx_seq_one_letter_code
_entity_poly.pdbx_strand_id
1 'polypeptide(L)'
;ADDCLKTYDLEARRYESADTQVANVQGKNQFWIRCQYAKGLLGMEYAKGLKGPALVTATLEAIQHLLVGLEVAATVPRYTFLVYNCSVHYWQVARILQREGVRVHLVPSLEQVVKALEAVPAQEEWKVQLKTLFALCLQEAGRLPDAQKMATEAFQLANTSAQELAPNALCLTSHLAGGKPAAVPGDVPPSTKARSMVQNLRTSASTLNEDQKKAL
;
A
#
# COMPACT_ATOMS: atom_id res chain seq x y z
N ALA A 1 10.74 -17.83 5.93
CA ALA A 1 10.27 -16.47 6.26
C ALA A 1 10.36 -16.22 7.77
N ASP A 2 9.63 -16.99 8.59
CA ASP A 2 9.66 -16.88 10.07
C ASP A 2 11.07 -17.03 10.67
N ASP A 3 11.78 -18.10 10.29
CA ASP A 3 13.16 -18.37 10.74
C ASP A 3 14.15 -17.26 10.35
N CYS A 4 13.98 -16.68 9.16
CA CYS A 4 14.82 -15.59 8.67
C CYS A 4 14.58 -14.28 9.46
N LEU A 5 13.33 -13.96 9.78
CA LEU A 5 12.99 -12.78 10.58
C LEU A 5 13.51 -12.91 12.01
N LYS A 6 13.33 -14.08 12.62
CA LYS A 6 13.86 -14.38 13.96
C LYS A 6 15.39 -14.26 14.00
N THR A 7 16.07 -14.84 13.02
CA THR A 7 17.53 -14.75 12.90
C THR A 7 17.97 -13.31 12.71
N TYR A 8 17.30 -12.56 11.85
CA TYR A 8 17.57 -11.13 11.68
C TYR A 8 17.41 -10.37 13.00
N ASP A 9 16.32 -10.56 13.74
CA ASP A 9 16.06 -9.82 14.97
C ASP A 9 17.06 -10.18 16.07
N LEU A 10 17.51 -11.43 16.12
CA LEU A 10 18.59 -11.87 17.00
C LEU A 10 19.92 -11.20 16.65
N GLU A 11 20.30 -11.17 15.38
CA GLU A 11 21.53 -10.53 14.93
C GLU A 11 21.47 -9.01 15.06
N ALA A 12 20.34 -8.37 14.75
CA ALA A 12 20.14 -6.93 14.92
C ALA A 12 20.36 -6.52 16.39
N ARG A 13 19.81 -7.28 17.34
CA ARG A 13 20.01 -7.05 18.79
C ARG A 13 21.48 -7.16 19.20
N ARG A 14 22.26 -8.02 18.54
CA ARG A 14 23.70 -8.17 18.77
C ARG A 14 24.45 -6.87 18.42
N TYR A 15 24.05 -6.21 17.34
CA TYR A 15 24.61 -4.92 16.93
C TYR A 15 24.03 -3.72 17.70
N GLU A 16 22.87 -3.87 18.34
CA GLU A 16 22.28 -2.85 19.23
C GLU A 16 22.82 -2.92 20.67
N SER A 17 23.41 -4.05 21.08
CA SER A 17 24.04 -4.20 22.38
C SER A 17 25.29 -3.31 22.53
N ALA A 18 25.33 -2.54 23.62
CA ALA A 18 26.29 -1.47 23.88
C ALA A 18 27.77 -1.90 24.00
N ASP A 19 28.06 -3.20 23.95
CA ASP A 19 29.41 -3.76 24.12
C ASP A 19 30.27 -3.72 22.85
N THR A 20 29.68 -3.41 21.70
CA THR A 20 30.47 -3.20 20.47
C THR A 20 30.77 -1.71 20.34
N GLN A 21 32.05 -1.32 20.32
CA GLN A 21 32.53 0.06 20.03
C GLN A 21 32.05 0.65 18.69
N VAL A 22 31.17 -0.04 17.95
CA VAL A 22 30.36 0.50 16.85
C VAL A 22 29.10 1.18 17.42
N ALA A 23 29.24 1.88 18.55
CA ALA A 23 28.22 2.80 19.01
C ALA A 23 28.12 3.91 17.95
N ASN A 24 26.93 4.05 17.37
CA ASN A 24 26.51 5.22 16.59
C ASN A 24 26.84 5.26 15.07
N VAL A 25 26.76 4.13 14.35
CA VAL A 25 26.55 4.13 12.88
C VAL A 25 25.06 3.90 12.55
N GLN A 26 24.13 4.30 13.43
CA GLN A 26 22.70 4.30 13.13
C GLN A 26 22.31 5.55 12.34
N GLY A 27 22.98 5.80 11.22
CA GLY A 27 22.44 6.69 10.22
C GLY A 27 21.19 6.03 9.64
N LYS A 28 20.00 6.63 9.84
CA LYS A 28 18.77 6.29 9.11
C LYS A 28 18.96 6.60 7.62
N ASN A 29 19.77 5.76 6.97
CA ASN A 29 20.24 5.92 5.61
C ASN A 29 19.41 5.07 4.66
N GLN A 30 19.70 5.18 3.37
CA GLN A 30 18.98 4.44 2.34
C GLN A 30 19.04 2.90 2.48
N PHE A 31 20.02 2.33 3.18
CA PHE A 31 20.15 0.88 3.39
C PHE A 31 19.26 0.42 4.54
N TRP A 32 19.23 1.20 5.62
CA TRP A 32 18.30 0.95 6.73
C TRP A 32 16.85 0.96 6.24
N ILE A 33 16.47 1.94 5.41
CA ILE A 33 15.12 2.02 4.82
C ILE A 33 14.81 0.77 3.98
N ARG A 34 15.72 0.37 3.09
CA ARG A 34 15.56 -0.84 2.27
C ARG A 34 15.47 -2.11 3.11
N CYS A 35 16.20 -2.16 4.23
CA CYS A 35 16.11 -3.26 5.17
C CYS A 35 14.70 -3.35 5.78
N GLN A 36 14.11 -2.23 6.20
CA GLN A 36 12.72 -2.19 6.67
C GLN A 36 11.75 -2.68 5.59
N TYR A 37 11.97 -2.29 4.32
CA TYR A 37 11.13 -2.78 3.22
C TYR A 37 11.25 -4.29 3.02
N ALA A 38 12.47 -4.83 3.11
CA ALA A 38 12.71 -6.27 3.05
C ALA A 38 12.04 -7.02 4.21
N LYS A 39 12.05 -6.46 5.43
CA LYS A 39 11.31 -7.02 6.58
C LYS A 39 9.81 -7.12 6.30
N GLY A 40 9.22 -6.06 5.73
CA GLY A 40 7.81 -6.07 5.34
C GLY A 40 7.49 -7.15 4.29
N LEU A 41 8.35 -7.32 3.28
CA LEU A 41 8.18 -8.37 2.27
C LEU A 41 8.32 -9.78 2.87
N LEU A 42 9.28 -10.00 3.76
CA LEU A 42 9.41 -11.28 4.48
C LEU A 42 8.20 -11.56 5.37
N GLY A 43 7.67 -10.54 6.03
CA GLY A 43 6.44 -10.62 6.83
C GLY A 43 5.23 -11.02 5.99
N MET A 44 5.14 -10.52 4.74
CA MET A 44 4.12 -10.96 3.79
C MET A 44 4.24 -12.45 3.45
N GLU A 45 5.44 -12.95 3.17
CA GLU A 45 5.66 -14.37 2.88
C GLU A 45 5.29 -15.26 4.07
N TYR A 46 5.55 -14.80 5.29
CA TYR A 46 5.07 -15.46 6.50
C TYR A 46 3.54 -15.45 6.58
N ALA A 47 2.91 -14.30 6.34
CA ALA A 47 1.46 -14.14 6.42
C ALA A 47 0.70 -15.06 5.47
N LYS A 48 1.26 -15.44 4.31
CA LYS A 48 0.59 -16.36 3.33
C LYS A 48 0.19 -17.71 3.93
N GLY A 49 0.86 -18.18 4.98
CA GLY A 49 0.52 -19.42 5.68
C GLY A 49 -0.64 -19.29 6.68
N LEU A 50 -1.05 -18.07 7.00
CA LEU A 50 -2.04 -17.78 8.05
C LEU A 50 -3.45 -17.61 7.48
N LYS A 51 -4.46 -17.68 8.36
CA LYS A 51 -5.87 -17.51 8.01
C LYS A 51 -6.60 -16.63 9.03
N GLY A 52 -7.71 -16.03 8.60
CA GLY A 52 -8.60 -15.27 9.48
C GLY A 52 -7.91 -14.06 10.14
N PRO A 53 -8.17 -13.81 11.44
CA PRO A 53 -7.60 -12.66 12.15
C PRO A 53 -6.06 -12.63 12.17
N ALA A 54 -5.41 -13.79 12.32
CA ALA A 54 -3.95 -13.87 12.36
C ALA A 54 -3.30 -13.40 11.05
N LEU A 55 -3.95 -13.66 9.91
CA LEU A 55 -3.51 -13.16 8.60
C LEU A 55 -3.58 -11.63 8.53
N VAL A 56 -4.65 -11.04 9.06
CA VAL A 56 -4.82 -9.59 9.09
C VAL A 56 -3.74 -8.96 9.95
N THR A 57 -3.56 -9.44 11.18
CA THR A 57 -2.54 -8.93 12.11
C THR A 57 -1.14 -9.02 11.51
N ALA A 58 -0.72 -10.19 11.00
CA ALA A 58 0.60 -10.36 10.41
C ALA A 58 0.81 -9.47 9.17
N THR A 59 -0.23 -9.25 8.37
CA THR A 59 -0.14 -8.34 7.21
C THR A 59 0.02 -6.88 7.65
N LEU A 60 -0.68 -6.46 8.71
CA LEU A 60 -0.56 -5.10 9.25
C LEU A 60 0.81 -4.86 9.90
N GLU A 61 1.36 -5.85 10.60
CA GLU A 61 2.74 -5.80 11.14
C GLU A 61 3.77 -5.68 10.00
N ALA A 62 3.60 -6.46 8.92
CA ALA A 62 4.43 -6.35 7.72
C ALA A 62 4.35 -4.95 7.09
N ILE A 63 3.16 -4.37 7.02
CA ILE A 63 2.94 -2.99 6.55
C ILE A 63 3.62 -1.98 7.48
N GLN A 64 3.59 -2.18 8.79
CA GLN A 64 4.21 -1.27 9.76
C GLN A 64 5.72 -1.10 9.51
N HIS A 65 6.43 -2.18 9.15
CA HIS A 65 7.84 -2.08 8.75
C HIS A 65 8.02 -1.16 7.53
N LEU A 66 7.12 -1.24 6.55
CA LEU A 66 7.17 -0.34 5.39
C LEU A 66 6.98 1.12 5.80
N LEU A 67 6.00 1.41 6.68
CA LEU A 67 5.70 2.76 7.13
C LEU A 67 6.86 3.39 7.93
N VAL A 68 7.56 2.59 8.73
CA VAL A 68 8.76 3.04 9.45
C VAL A 68 9.86 3.48 8.49
N GLY A 69 10.05 2.76 7.37
CA GLY A 69 10.98 3.18 6.32
C GLY A 69 10.48 4.40 5.53
N LEU A 70 9.17 4.46 5.26
CA LEU A 70 8.51 5.55 4.55
C LEU A 70 8.68 6.88 5.26
N GLU A 71 8.48 6.91 6.59
CA GLU A 71 8.61 8.11 7.40
C GLU A 71 9.98 8.75 7.21
N VAL A 72 11.05 7.94 7.29
CA VAL A 72 12.42 8.40 7.07
C VAL A 72 12.61 8.85 5.62
N ALA A 73 12.14 8.06 4.65
CA ALA A 73 12.28 8.38 3.23
C ALA A 73 11.61 9.72 2.87
N ALA A 74 10.45 10.00 3.45
CA ALA A 74 9.69 11.23 3.20
C ALA A 74 10.36 12.48 3.79
N THR A 75 11.15 12.35 4.86
CA THR A 75 11.86 13.50 5.46
C THR A 75 13.09 13.94 4.69
N VAL A 76 13.71 13.07 3.88
CA VAL A 76 14.97 13.33 3.20
C VAL A 76 14.74 13.42 1.69
N PRO A 77 14.88 14.60 1.06
CA PRO A 77 14.63 14.76 -0.39
C PRO A 77 15.48 13.85 -1.29
N ARG A 78 16.66 13.45 -0.83
CA ARG A 78 17.51 12.48 -1.54
C ARG A 78 16.86 11.09 -1.64
N TYR A 79 15.92 10.77 -0.76
CA TYR A 79 15.27 9.47 -0.65
C TYR A 79 13.85 9.44 -1.24
N THR A 80 13.45 10.46 -2.01
CA THR A 80 12.12 10.51 -2.67
C THR A 80 11.84 9.27 -3.52
N PHE A 81 12.83 8.67 -4.18
CA PHE A 81 12.66 7.42 -4.92
C PHE A 81 12.28 6.23 -4.01
N LEU A 82 12.69 6.25 -2.74
CA LEU A 82 12.32 5.22 -1.76
C LEU A 82 10.88 5.38 -1.27
N VAL A 83 10.28 6.56 -1.40
CA VAL A 83 8.83 6.77 -1.17
C VAL A 83 8.03 6.03 -2.24
N TYR A 84 8.42 6.18 -3.51
CA TYR A 84 7.83 5.42 -4.61
C TYR A 84 8.00 3.90 -4.38
N ASN A 85 9.23 3.43 -4.10
CA ASN A 85 9.48 2.01 -3.85
C ASN A 85 8.63 1.47 -2.68
N CYS A 86 8.48 2.25 -1.60
CA CYS A 86 7.62 1.88 -0.49
C CYS A 86 6.17 1.66 -0.94
N SER A 87 5.65 2.54 -1.79
CA SER A 87 4.27 2.44 -2.28
C SER A 87 4.04 1.18 -3.13
N VAL A 88 5.05 0.78 -3.92
CA VAL A 88 5.04 -0.47 -4.69
C VAL A 88 5.09 -1.69 -3.77
N HIS A 89 5.99 -1.70 -2.79
CA HIS A 89 6.03 -2.78 -1.79
C HIS A 89 4.75 -2.84 -0.96
N TYR A 90 4.19 -1.69 -0.59
CA TYR A 90 2.92 -1.60 0.12
C TYR A 90 1.79 -2.27 -0.68
N TRP A 91 1.71 -1.99 -1.98
CA TRP A 91 0.71 -2.62 -2.85
C TRP A 91 0.83 -4.15 -2.87
N GLN A 92 2.06 -4.67 -2.89
CA GLN A 92 2.31 -6.11 -2.83
C GLN A 92 1.91 -6.70 -1.48
N VAL A 93 2.30 -6.07 -0.36
CA VAL A 93 2.02 -6.58 0.99
C VAL A 93 0.54 -6.49 1.33
N ALA A 94 -0.09 -5.35 1.03
CA ALA A 94 -1.50 -5.12 1.29
C ALA A 94 -2.43 -5.96 0.41
N ARG A 95 -1.93 -6.63 -0.64
CA ARG A 95 -2.71 -7.34 -1.67
C ARG A 95 -3.77 -8.28 -1.10
N ILE A 96 -3.44 -8.98 -0.02
CA ILE A 96 -4.34 -9.95 0.63
C ILE A 96 -5.53 -9.24 1.29
N LEU A 97 -5.32 -8.03 1.81
CA LEU A 97 -6.33 -7.20 2.47
C LEU A 97 -7.08 -6.28 1.50
N GLN A 98 -6.72 -6.21 0.22
CA GLN A 98 -7.46 -5.45 -0.80
C GLN A 98 -8.78 -6.12 -1.23
N ARG A 99 -9.28 -7.11 -0.48
CA ARG A 99 -10.56 -7.80 -0.76
C ARG A 99 -11.70 -7.04 -0.10
N GLU A 100 -12.92 -7.18 -0.65
CA GLU A 100 -14.12 -6.59 -0.04
C GLU A 100 -14.34 -7.22 1.34
N GLY A 101 -14.74 -6.39 2.31
CA GLY A 101 -15.00 -6.77 3.70
C GLY A 101 -13.79 -6.71 4.65
N VAL A 102 -12.56 -6.60 4.13
CA VAL A 102 -11.33 -6.54 4.94
C VAL A 102 -10.41 -5.36 4.60
N ARG A 103 -10.74 -4.58 3.56
CA ARG A 103 -9.91 -3.44 3.12
C ARG A 103 -10.02 -2.23 4.04
N VAL A 104 -11.05 -2.18 4.90
CA VAL A 104 -11.17 -1.16 5.96
C VAL A 104 -9.93 -1.07 6.84
N HIS A 105 -9.24 -2.20 7.08
CA HIS A 105 -8.01 -2.23 7.87
C HIS A 105 -6.85 -1.46 7.24
N LEU A 106 -6.89 -1.21 5.92
CA LEU A 106 -5.83 -0.50 5.20
C LEU A 106 -5.96 1.02 5.25
N VAL A 107 -7.09 1.58 5.72
CA VAL A 107 -7.35 3.03 5.69
C VAL A 107 -6.20 3.84 6.33
N PRO A 108 -5.73 3.54 7.56
CA PRO A 108 -4.71 4.37 8.20
C PRO A 108 -3.34 4.30 7.51
N SER A 109 -2.96 3.12 7.03
CA SER A 109 -1.67 2.91 6.39
C SER A 109 -1.65 3.44 4.95
N LEU A 110 -2.75 3.30 4.22
CA LEU A 110 -2.86 3.79 2.85
C LEU A 110 -2.91 5.31 2.81
N GLU A 111 -3.54 5.96 3.79
CA GLU A 111 -3.54 7.42 3.93
C GLU A 111 -2.10 7.98 4.03
N GLN A 112 -1.23 7.33 4.82
CA GLN A 112 0.19 7.73 4.93
C GLN A 112 0.94 7.55 3.62
N VAL A 113 0.73 6.42 2.93
CA VAL A 113 1.39 6.14 1.65
C VAL A 113 0.95 7.12 0.56
N VAL A 114 -0.36 7.37 0.42
CA VAL A 114 -0.89 8.33 -0.56
C VAL A 114 -0.35 9.73 -0.28
N LYS A 115 -0.38 10.18 0.98
CA LYS A 115 0.15 11.49 1.38
C LYS A 115 1.64 11.64 1.06
N ALA A 116 2.45 10.62 1.33
CA ALA A 116 3.87 10.66 1.02
C ALA A 116 4.13 10.67 -0.49
N LEU A 117 3.33 9.92 -1.27
CA LEU A 117 3.48 9.81 -2.71
C LEU A 117 3.14 11.11 -3.46
N GLU A 118 2.31 12.00 -2.90
CA GLU A 118 2.06 13.34 -3.46
C GLU A 118 3.35 14.16 -3.64
N ALA A 119 4.34 13.96 -2.76
CA ALA A 119 5.64 14.65 -2.85
C ALA A 119 6.56 14.05 -3.92
N VAL A 120 6.21 12.90 -4.51
CA VAL A 120 7.00 12.26 -5.56
C VAL A 120 6.59 12.83 -6.93
N PRO A 121 7.54 13.42 -7.68
CA PRO A 121 7.25 13.92 -9.01
C PRO A 121 7.05 12.76 -9.99
N ALA A 122 6.19 12.99 -10.98
CA ALA A 122 5.78 11.98 -11.96
C ALA A 122 5.07 10.76 -11.30
N GLN A 123 4.75 9.74 -12.08
CA GLN A 123 4.00 8.53 -11.64
C GLN A 123 2.50 8.74 -11.42
N GLU A 124 1.87 9.57 -12.25
CA GLU A 124 0.44 9.89 -12.08
C GLU A 124 -0.47 8.67 -12.26
N GLU A 125 -0.14 7.74 -13.16
CA GLU A 125 -0.83 6.45 -13.28
C GLU A 125 -0.84 5.68 -11.95
N TRP A 126 0.31 5.63 -11.28
CA TRP A 126 0.45 4.92 -10.01
C TRP A 126 -0.31 5.61 -8.88
N LYS A 127 -0.26 6.96 -8.83
CA LYS A 127 -1.06 7.75 -7.88
C LYS A 127 -2.55 7.53 -8.09
N VAL A 128 -3.03 7.49 -9.33
CA VAL A 128 -4.44 7.18 -9.65
C VAL A 128 -4.83 5.82 -9.10
N GLN A 129 -4.00 4.78 -9.30
CA GLN A 129 -4.29 3.44 -8.79
C GLN A 129 -4.40 3.42 -7.26
N LEU A 130 -3.47 4.07 -6.55
CA LEU A 130 -3.49 4.15 -5.09
C LEU A 130 -4.65 4.98 -4.54
N LYS A 131 -4.96 6.13 -5.15
CA LYS A 131 -6.13 6.95 -4.77
C LYS A 131 -7.45 6.19 -5.00
N THR A 132 -7.53 5.43 -6.07
CA THR A 132 -8.70 4.59 -6.38
C THR A 132 -8.87 3.48 -5.32
N LEU A 133 -7.79 2.80 -4.95
CA LEU A 133 -7.81 1.84 -3.85
C LEU A 133 -8.22 2.52 -2.52
N PHE A 134 -7.71 3.73 -2.27
CA PHE A 134 -8.00 4.45 -1.03
C PHE A 134 -9.48 4.85 -0.93
N ALA A 135 -10.06 5.33 -2.03
CA ALA A 135 -11.50 5.62 -2.11
C ALA A 135 -12.34 4.37 -1.81
N LEU A 136 -11.96 3.19 -2.32
CA LEU A 136 -12.65 1.93 -1.99
C LEU A 136 -12.52 1.54 -0.52
N CYS A 137 -11.35 1.78 0.10
CA CYS A 137 -11.16 1.52 1.53
C CYS A 137 -12.01 2.47 2.40
N LEU A 138 -12.06 3.75 2.03
CA LEU A 138 -12.87 4.78 2.72
C LEU A 138 -14.36 4.52 2.59
N GLN A 139 -14.83 4.07 1.41
CA GLN A 139 -16.22 3.67 1.20
C GLN A 139 -16.63 2.54 2.14
N GLU A 140 -15.79 1.50 2.24
CA GLU A 140 -16.05 0.36 3.14
C GLU A 140 -15.98 0.75 4.62
N ALA A 141 -15.16 1.76 4.96
CA ALA A 141 -15.11 2.35 6.29
C ALA A 141 -16.30 3.28 6.62
N GLY A 142 -17.22 3.51 5.68
CA GLY A 142 -18.34 4.45 5.83
C GLY A 142 -17.96 5.93 5.73
N ARG A 143 -16.70 6.25 5.40
CA ARG A 143 -16.19 7.62 5.19
C ARG A 143 -16.52 8.11 3.78
N LEU A 144 -17.81 8.15 3.44
CA LEU A 144 -18.31 8.53 2.11
C LEU A 144 -17.82 9.88 1.57
N PRO A 145 -17.78 10.99 2.35
CA PRO A 145 -17.31 12.27 1.81
C PRO A 145 -15.83 12.21 1.41
N ASP A 146 -15.00 11.56 2.22
CA ASP A 146 -13.59 11.37 1.92
C ASP A 146 -13.39 10.42 0.73
N ALA A 147 -14.20 9.36 0.64
CA ALA A 147 -14.18 8.44 -0.49
C ALA A 147 -14.50 9.15 -1.80
N GLN A 148 -15.54 10.00 -1.82
CA GLN A 148 -15.93 10.77 -2.99
C GLN A 148 -14.85 11.77 -3.39
N LYS A 149 -14.24 12.45 -2.41
CA LYS A 149 -13.10 13.35 -2.66
C LYS A 149 -11.94 12.61 -3.32
N MET A 150 -11.51 11.48 -2.75
CA MET A 150 -10.41 10.68 -3.29
C MET A 150 -10.70 10.12 -4.68
N ALA A 151 -11.93 9.66 -4.94
CA ALA A 151 -12.32 9.18 -6.26
C ALA A 151 -12.32 10.31 -7.30
N THR A 152 -12.76 11.52 -6.91
CA THR A 152 -12.77 12.69 -7.78
C THR A 152 -11.35 13.13 -8.14
N GLU A 153 -10.46 13.21 -7.15
CA GLU A 153 -9.04 13.51 -7.38
C GLU A 153 -8.38 12.46 -8.28
N ALA A 154 -8.67 11.16 -8.08
CA ALA A 154 -8.17 10.10 -8.94
C ALA A 154 -8.66 10.26 -10.39
N PHE A 155 -9.94 10.59 -10.58
CA PHE A 155 -10.50 10.81 -11.92
C PHE A 155 -9.90 12.03 -12.61
N GLN A 156 -9.75 13.15 -11.91
CA GLN A 156 -9.14 14.35 -12.47
C GLN A 156 -7.70 14.09 -12.92
N LEU A 157 -6.91 13.44 -12.06
CA LEU A 157 -5.53 13.07 -12.38
C LEU A 157 -5.47 12.09 -13.57
N ALA A 158 -6.38 11.13 -13.63
CA ALA A 158 -6.47 10.20 -14.74
C ALA A 158 -6.81 10.89 -16.07
N ASN A 159 -7.75 11.84 -16.04
CA ASN A 159 -8.15 12.57 -17.25
C ASN A 159 -7.02 13.44 -17.81
N THR A 160 -6.16 13.98 -16.95
CA THR A 160 -5.04 14.82 -17.37
C THR A 160 -3.81 14.02 -17.80
N SER A 161 -3.48 12.94 -17.09
CA SER A 161 -2.15 12.32 -17.18
C SER A 161 -2.15 10.79 -17.29
N ALA A 162 -3.29 10.12 -17.18
CA ALA A 162 -3.41 8.66 -17.22
C ALA A 162 -4.75 8.22 -17.83
N GLN A 163 -4.98 8.60 -19.10
CA GLN A 163 -6.29 8.47 -19.76
C GLN A 163 -6.82 7.03 -19.81
N GLU A 164 -5.92 6.04 -19.83
CA GLU A 164 -6.28 4.61 -19.79
C GLU A 164 -7.02 4.22 -18.51
N LEU A 165 -6.74 4.90 -17.39
CA LEU A 165 -7.35 4.65 -16.09
C LEU A 165 -8.60 5.50 -15.83
N ALA A 166 -8.84 6.53 -16.64
CA ALA A 166 -9.98 7.43 -16.53
C ALA A 166 -11.35 6.73 -16.51
N PRO A 167 -11.66 5.70 -17.34
CA PRO A 167 -12.97 5.04 -17.31
C PRO A 167 -13.20 4.29 -15.98
N ASN A 168 -12.14 3.70 -15.42
CA ASN A 168 -12.21 3.02 -14.14
C ASN A 168 -12.49 4.03 -13.01
N ALA A 169 -11.73 5.12 -12.95
CA ALA A 169 -11.91 6.15 -11.94
C ALA A 169 -13.31 6.83 -12.03
N LEU A 170 -13.80 7.08 -13.24
CA LEU A 170 -15.16 7.63 -13.48
C LEU A 170 -16.28 6.69 -13.01
N CYS A 171 -16.10 5.38 -13.23
CA CYS A 171 -17.05 4.38 -12.76
C CYS A 171 -17.20 4.48 -11.23
N LEU A 172 -16.08 4.55 -10.50
CA LEU A 172 -16.10 4.68 -9.05
C LEU A 172 -16.74 5.98 -8.57
N THR A 173 -16.45 7.12 -9.19
CA THR A 173 -17.07 8.40 -8.79
C THR A 173 -18.60 8.35 -8.96
N SER A 174 -19.09 7.77 -10.05
CA SER A 174 -20.53 7.60 -10.29
C SER A 174 -21.19 6.65 -9.28
N HIS A 175 -20.50 5.57 -8.90
CA HIS A 175 -20.98 4.62 -7.89
C HIS A 175 -21.07 5.26 -6.50
N LEU A 176 -20.10 6.10 -6.13
CA LEU A 176 -20.10 6.82 -4.86
C LEU A 176 -21.14 7.94 -4.82
N ALA A 177 -21.40 8.61 -5.96
CA ALA A 177 -22.42 9.64 -6.06
C ALA A 177 -23.86 9.09 -5.99
N GLY A 178 -24.07 7.85 -6.46
CA GLY A 178 -25.40 7.20 -6.49
C GLY A 178 -25.72 6.29 -5.30
N GLY A 179 -24.78 6.03 -4.39
CA GLY A 179 -24.84 4.85 -3.51
C GLY A 179 -24.87 5.14 -2.02
N LYS A 180 -25.98 4.75 -1.38
CA LYS A 180 -26.16 4.54 0.07
C LYS A 180 -24.90 3.95 0.75
N PRO A 181 -24.65 4.29 2.03
CA PRO A 181 -23.59 3.65 2.81
C PRO A 181 -23.79 2.13 2.77
N ALA A 182 -22.69 1.41 2.51
CA ALA A 182 -22.68 -0.04 2.63
C ALA A 182 -23.16 -0.40 4.04
N ALA A 183 -24.21 -1.21 4.12
CA ALA A 183 -24.69 -1.73 5.40
C ALA A 183 -23.56 -2.54 6.07
N VAL A 184 -23.52 -2.42 7.40
CA VAL A 184 -22.70 -3.13 8.40
C VAL A 184 -22.34 -4.57 7.96
N PRO A 185 -21.13 -5.08 8.29
CA PRO A 185 -20.62 -6.32 7.70
C PRO A 185 -21.44 -7.54 8.15
N GLY A 186 -22.19 -8.09 7.20
CA GLY A 186 -22.99 -9.30 7.32
C GLY A 186 -24.06 -9.29 6.24
N ASP A 187 -23.92 -10.15 5.23
CA ASP A 187 -24.92 -10.44 4.20
C ASP A 187 -25.24 -9.37 3.13
N VAL A 188 -24.21 -8.87 2.42
CA VAL A 188 -24.42 -8.29 1.09
C VAL A 188 -23.56 -9.03 0.06
N PRO A 189 -24.16 -9.62 -1.00
CA PRO A 189 -23.38 -10.22 -2.08
C PRO A 189 -22.55 -9.12 -2.76
N PRO A 190 -21.26 -9.39 -3.06
CA PRO A 190 -20.35 -8.38 -3.58
C PRO A 190 -20.88 -7.86 -4.92
N SER A 191 -21.02 -6.53 -5.05
CA SER A 191 -21.37 -5.88 -6.31
C SER A 191 -20.36 -6.31 -7.38
N THR A 192 -20.81 -7.10 -8.35
CA THR A 192 -19.98 -7.71 -9.41
C THR A 192 -19.12 -6.67 -10.16
N LYS A 193 -19.54 -5.40 -10.19
CA LYS A 193 -18.82 -4.28 -10.81
C LYS A 193 -17.63 -3.76 -9.98
N ALA A 194 -17.75 -3.71 -8.64
CA ALA A 194 -16.61 -3.32 -7.79
C ALA A 194 -15.52 -4.41 -7.82
N ARG A 195 -15.94 -5.67 -7.88
CA ARG A 195 -15.06 -6.82 -8.04
C ARG A 195 -14.31 -6.80 -9.37
N SER A 196 -14.96 -6.47 -10.49
CA SER A 196 -14.30 -6.37 -11.80
C SER A 196 -13.36 -5.17 -11.87
N MET A 197 -13.72 -4.03 -11.26
CA MET A 197 -12.86 -2.83 -11.23
C MET A 197 -11.57 -3.07 -10.43
N VAL A 198 -11.68 -3.69 -9.24
CA VAL A 198 -10.51 -4.09 -8.46
C VAL A 198 -9.69 -5.12 -9.24
N GLN A 199 -10.33 -6.08 -9.92
CA GLN A 199 -9.61 -7.09 -10.69
C GLN A 199 -8.87 -6.49 -11.89
N ASN A 200 -9.41 -5.47 -12.55
CA ASN A 200 -8.75 -4.74 -13.63
C ASN A 200 -7.56 -3.91 -13.13
N LEU A 201 -7.72 -3.16 -12.02
CA LEU A 201 -6.59 -2.47 -11.35
C LEU A 201 -5.51 -3.46 -10.91
N ARG A 202 -5.92 -4.66 -10.50
CA ARG A 202 -5.03 -5.74 -10.09
C ARG A 202 -4.19 -6.30 -11.24
N THR A 203 -4.69 -6.33 -12.47
CA THR A 203 -3.97 -6.77 -13.68
C THR A 203 -3.11 -5.65 -14.29
N SER A 204 -3.55 -4.39 -14.27
CA SER A 204 -2.77 -3.25 -14.77
C SER A 204 -1.48 -3.01 -13.97
N ALA A 205 -1.48 -3.29 -12.67
CA ALA A 205 -0.27 -3.21 -11.84
C ALA A 205 0.73 -4.36 -12.10
N SER A 206 0.27 -5.51 -12.61
CA SER A 206 1.17 -6.63 -12.97
C SER A 206 1.87 -6.45 -14.31
N THR A 207 1.29 -5.71 -15.26
CA THR A 207 1.92 -5.42 -16.55
C THR A 207 3.08 -4.43 -16.41
N LEU A 208 2.95 -3.44 -15.51
CA LEU A 208 4.04 -2.50 -15.18
C LEU A 208 5.33 -3.21 -14.68
N ASN A 209 5.22 -4.36 -14.02
CA ASN A 209 6.37 -5.14 -13.54
C ASN A 209 7.01 -6.03 -14.63
N GLU A 210 6.25 -6.45 -15.65
CA GLU A 210 6.78 -7.28 -16.75
C GLU A 210 7.55 -6.42 -17.76
N ASP A 211 7.07 -5.21 -18.04
CA ASP A 211 7.74 -4.29 -18.96
C ASP A 211 9.04 -3.73 -18.37
N GLN A 212 9.13 -3.58 -17.04
CA GLN A 212 10.39 -3.22 -16.36
C GLN A 212 11.39 -4.38 -16.25
N LYS A 213 10.94 -5.64 -16.30
CA LYS A 213 11.84 -6.81 -16.32
C LYS A 213 12.51 -7.06 -17.68
N LYS A 214 11.95 -6.53 -18.77
CA LYS A 214 12.53 -6.63 -20.12
C LYS A 214 13.60 -5.58 -20.43
N ALA A 215 13.86 -4.66 -19.49
CA ALA A 215 14.82 -3.56 -19.65
C ALA A 215 16.12 -3.74 -18.84
N LEU A 216 16.41 -4.96 -18.36
CA LEU A 216 17.68 -5.34 -17.71
C LEU A 216 18.33 -6.51 -18.46
#